data_AF-B1C5M7-F1
#
_entry.id   AF-B1C5M7-F1
#
_cell.length_a   1.000
_cell.length_b   1.000
_cell.length_c   1.000
_cell.angle_alpha   90.00
_cell.angle_beta   90.00
_cell.angle_gamma   90.00
#
_symmetry.space_group_name_H-M   'P 1'
#
loop_
_entity.id
_entity.type
_entity.pdbx_description
1 polymer ?
#
loop_
_entity_poly.entity_id
_entity_poly.type
_entity_poly.pdbx_seq_one_letter_code
_entity_poly.pdbx_strand_id
1 'polypeptide(L)'
;MKSKKKINNDNIFGIEDILDIYKFDKTSYNCNLKIVLNKDKILYILSLLDELEKLDDNWVRDVYKWKDVIKDFSDEDIKTSVVSESELEQMSVYFVFVYFCTSVYDYEVLSKIKMAVISTLIWENICRAESFIQSSNNEIDKLSEGKKLELAWRYSRELEHSDLNLDKMEDLMNDRVDINDLLNYL
;
A
#
# COMPACT_ATOMS: atom_id res chain seq x y z
N MET A 1 13.44 30.40 34.96
CA MET A 1 12.61 29.87 36.08
C MET A 1 11.42 28.99 35.63
N LYS A 2 11.26 28.66 34.33
CA LYS A 2 10.24 27.72 33.83
C LYS A 2 10.74 26.27 33.63
N SER A 3 12.05 26.04 33.50
CA SER A 3 12.59 24.69 33.28
C SER A 3 12.59 23.80 34.53
N LYS A 4 12.78 24.38 35.73
CA LYS A 4 12.79 23.62 36.99
C LYS A 4 11.42 23.16 37.49
N LYS A 5 10.32 23.67 36.91
CA LYS A 5 8.95 23.27 37.31
C LYS A 5 8.47 21.96 36.67
N LYS A 6 9.05 21.54 35.53
CA LYS A 6 8.64 20.30 34.84
C LYS A 6 9.25 19.04 35.44
N ILE A 7 10.43 19.14 36.05
CA ILE A 7 11.17 17.99 36.59
C ILE A 7 10.50 17.40 37.85
N ASN A 8 9.74 18.21 38.61
CA ASN A 8 9.11 17.75 39.86
C ASN A 8 7.78 16.99 39.67
N ASN A 9 7.29 16.84 38.44
CA ASN A 9 5.99 16.26 38.12
C ASN A 9 6.10 14.95 37.32
N ASP A 10 7.25 14.27 37.31
CA ASP A 10 7.55 13.07 36.50
C ASP A 10 7.36 13.22 34.96
N ASN A 11 6.92 14.37 34.47
CA ASN A 11 6.79 14.69 33.05
C ASN A 11 8.15 15.15 32.47
N ILE A 12 9.13 14.24 32.46
CA ILE A 12 10.50 14.52 31.99
C ILE A 12 10.52 14.84 30.47
N PHE A 13 9.61 14.25 29.69
CA PHE A 13 9.61 14.38 28.23
C PHE A 13 8.36 15.05 27.65
N GLY A 14 7.33 15.30 28.45
CA GLY A 14 6.05 15.86 27.96
C GLY A 14 5.39 14.95 26.91
N ILE A 15 5.66 13.65 26.95
CA ILE A 15 5.03 12.65 26.07
C ILE A 15 3.53 12.59 26.38
N GLU A 16 3.16 12.85 27.61
CA GLU A 16 1.79 12.92 28.11
C GLU A 16 1.03 14.07 27.44
N ASP A 17 1.70 15.22 27.25
CA ASP A 17 1.16 16.38 26.53
C ASP A 17 0.93 16.03 25.04
N ILE A 18 1.80 15.20 24.44
CA ILE A 18 1.67 14.71 23.05
C ILE A 18 0.54 13.69 22.94
N LEU A 19 0.43 12.75 23.89
CA LEU A 19 -0.63 11.74 23.91
C LEU A 19 -2.02 12.38 24.05
N ASP A 20 -2.13 13.49 24.77
CA ASP A 20 -3.39 14.22 24.88
C ASP A 20 -3.75 14.96 23.58
N ILE A 21 -2.77 15.36 22.76
CA ILE A 21 -2.99 15.83 21.37
C ILE A 21 -3.54 14.69 20.50
N TYR A 22 -3.08 13.45 20.68
CA TYR A 22 -3.62 12.29 19.95
C TYR A 22 -4.95 11.78 20.51
N LYS A 23 -5.32 12.13 21.74
CA LYS A 23 -6.62 11.78 22.35
C LYS A 23 -7.71 12.80 22.02
N PHE A 24 -7.36 14.05 21.77
CA PHE A 24 -8.32 15.10 21.40
C PHE A 24 -8.38 15.26 19.89
N ASP A 25 -9.62 15.14 19.41
CA ASP A 25 -10.03 15.16 18.01
C ASP A 25 -9.53 13.96 17.18
N LYS A 26 -10.41 12.94 17.10
CA LYS A 26 -10.68 12.33 15.79
C LYS A 26 -11.22 13.44 14.88
N THR A 27 -10.38 14.38 14.48
CA THR A 27 -10.63 15.16 13.29
C THR A 27 -10.85 14.12 12.21
N SER A 28 -12.10 13.97 11.78
CA SER A 28 -12.41 13.28 10.55
C SER A 28 -11.70 14.09 9.48
N TYR A 29 -10.44 13.75 9.19
CA TYR A 29 -9.84 14.13 7.94
C TYR A 29 -10.85 13.67 6.89
N ASN A 30 -11.31 14.58 6.03
CA ASN A 30 -11.89 14.17 4.76
C ASN A 30 -10.73 13.56 3.98
N CYS A 31 -10.36 12.33 4.32
CA CYS A 31 -9.52 11.47 3.52
C CYS A 31 -10.35 11.00 2.33
N ASN A 32 -10.81 11.96 1.51
CA ASN A 32 -11.18 11.73 0.12
C ASN A 32 -9.90 11.44 -0.72
N LEU A 33 -8.96 10.70 -0.14
CA LEU A 33 -7.73 10.18 -0.73
C LEU A 33 -7.98 8.78 -1.29
N LYS A 34 -9.24 8.47 -1.65
CA LYS A 34 -9.54 7.25 -2.38
C LYS A 34 -9.05 7.43 -3.80
N ILE A 35 -7.75 7.18 -4.00
CA ILE A 35 -7.13 7.15 -5.32
C ILE A 35 -7.70 5.92 -6.02
N VAL A 36 -8.75 6.15 -6.81
CA VAL A 36 -9.31 5.11 -7.67
C VAL A 36 -8.58 5.20 -8.99
N LEU A 37 -7.65 4.26 -9.20
CA LEU A 37 -6.98 4.11 -10.48
C LEU A 37 -7.98 3.61 -11.52
N ASN A 38 -7.84 4.09 -12.76
CA ASN A 38 -8.55 3.48 -13.88
C ASN A 38 -7.95 2.09 -14.20
N LYS A 39 -8.69 1.29 -14.97
CA LYS A 39 -8.28 -0.07 -15.34
C LYS A 39 -6.88 -0.13 -15.93
N ASP A 40 -6.55 0.77 -16.85
CA ASP A 40 -5.27 0.78 -17.54
C ASP A 40 -4.10 1.04 -16.58
N LYS A 41 -4.28 1.97 -15.63
CA LYS A 41 -3.31 2.26 -14.58
C LYS A 41 -3.14 1.08 -13.62
N ILE A 42 -4.23 0.38 -13.27
CA ILE A 42 -4.15 -0.84 -12.45
C ILE A 42 -3.32 -1.91 -13.17
N LEU A 43 -3.61 -2.17 -14.44
CA LEU A 43 -2.84 -3.12 -15.24
C LEU A 43 -1.38 -2.71 -15.39
N TYR A 44 -1.12 -1.41 -15.54
CA TYR A 44 0.23 -0.86 -15.58
C TYR A 44 1.00 -1.15 -14.29
N ILE A 45 0.47 -0.80 -13.11
CA ILE A 45 1.18 -1.05 -11.84
C ILE A 45 1.39 -2.54 -11.58
N LEU A 46 0.45 -3.41 -11.98
CA LEU A 46 0.61 -4.86 -11.86
C LEU A 46 1.63 -5.42 -12.85
N SER A 47 1.80 -4.80 -14.02
CA SER A 47 2.82 -5.20 -14.99
C SER A 47 4.25 -4.93 -14.50
N LEU A 48 4.44 -4.02 -13.55
CA LEU A 48 5.73 -3.81 -12.92
C LEU A 48 6.26 -5.08 -12.24
N LEU A 49 5.36 -5.92 -11.72
CA LEU A 49 5.70 -7.19 -11.07
C LEU A 49 6.29 -8.23 -12.03
N ASP A 50 6.07 -8.09 -13.34
CA ASP A 50 6.61 -9.02 -14.34
C ASP A 50 8.13 -8.85 -14.54
N GLU A 51 8.68 -7.71 -14.12
CA GLU A 51 10.12 -7.40 -14.24
C GLU A 51 10.93 -7.83 -13.01
N LEU A 52 10.25 -8.26 -11.95
CA LEU A 52 10.88 -8.72 -10.74
C LEU A 52 11.36 -10.17 -10.88
N GLU A 53 12.42 -10.50 -10.15
CA GLU A 53 12.81 -11.88 -9.87
C GLU A 53 11.65 -12.60 -9.17
N LYS A 54 11.46 -13.87 -9.53
CA LYS A 54 10.36 -14.71 -9.07
C LYS A 54 10.85 -15.59 -7.94
N LEU A 55 10.26 -15.48 -6.76
CA LEU A 55 10.63 -16.29 -5.59
C LEU A 55 9.68 -17.48 -5.40
N ASP A 56 8.41 -17.36 -5.82
CA ASP A 56 7.41 -18.44 -5.80
C ASP A 56 6.74 -18.64 -7.16
N ASP A 57 6.76 -19.88 -7.66
CA ASP A 57 6.12 -20.24 -8.94
C ASP A 57 4.62 -19.95 -8.95
N ASN A 58 3.94 -20.08 -7.80
CA ASN A 58 2.50 -19.80 -7.70
C ASN A 58 2.21 -18.30 -7.81
N TRP A 59 3.16 -17.44 -7.43
CA TRP A 59 3.01 -15.99 -7.54
C TRP A 59 2.81 -15.57 -8.99
N VAL A 60 3.64 -16.08 -9.89
CA VAL A 60 3.58 -15.75 -11.33
C VAL A 60 2.22 -16.10 -11.92
N ARG A 61 1.71 -17.29 -11.58
CA ARG A 61 0.40 -17.75 -12.04
C ARG A 61 -0.71 -16.84 -11.52
N ASP A 62 -0.65 -16.48 -10.25
CA ASP A 62 -1.69 -15.68 -9.61
C ASP A 62 -1.66 -14.22 -10.09
N VAL A 63 -0.48 -13.62 -10.31
CA VAL A 63 -0.33 -12.30 -10.93
C VAL A 63 -0.92 -12.26 -12.34
N TYR A 64 -0.69 -13.31 -13.15
CA TYR A 64 -1.33 -13.44 -14.45
C TYR A 64 -2.86 -13.50 -14.32
N LYS A 65 -3.36 -14.35 -13.41
CA LYS A 65 -4.80 -14.51 -13.12
C LYS A 65 -5.44 -13.19 -12.70
N TRP A 66 -4.80 -12.42 -11.81
CA TRP A 66 -5.33 -11.12 -11.36
C TRP A 66 -5.39 -10.10 -12.50
N LYS A 67 -4.32 -9.98 -13.29
CA LYS A 67 -4.31 -9.10 -14.47
C LYS A 67 -5.39 -9.48 -15.46
N ASP A 68 -5.62 -10.78 -15.67
CA ASP A 68 -6.63 -11.25 -16.62
C ASP A 68 -8.04 -10.85 -16.18
N VAL A 69 -8.37 -11.09 -14.91
CA VAL A 69 -9.65 -10.71 -14.32
C VAL A 69 -9.87 -9.19 -14.34
N ILE A 70 -8.82 -8.40 -14.10
CA ILE A 70 -8.92 -6.94 -14.12
C ILE A 70 -9.25 -6.40 -15.52
N LYS A 71 -8.89 -7.10 -16.61
CA LYS A 71 -9.29 -6.67 -17.96
C LYS A 71 -10.81 -6.64 -18.13
N ASP A 72 -11.49 -7.56 -17.45
CA ASP A 72 -12.94 -7.75 -17.50
C ASP A 72 -13.70 -6.89 -16.49
N PHE A 73 -12.99 -6.10 -15.65
CA PHE A 73 -13.63 -5.19 -14.71
C PHE A 73 -14.51 -4.15 -15.41
N SER A 74 -15.72 -4.00 -14.87
CA SER A 74 -16.59 -2.85 -15.11
C SER A 74 -16.16 -1.63 -14.29
N ASP A 75 -16.72 -0.46 -14.60
CA ASP A 75 -16.50 0.75 -13.80
C ASP A 75 -16.99 0.61 -12.35
N GLU A 76 -17.98 -0.25 -12.10
CA GLU A 76 -18.51 -0.54 -10.77
C GLU A 76 -17.54 -1.42 -9.97
N ASP A 77 -16.93 -2.41 -10.62
CA ASP A 77 -15.91 -3.27 -9.99
C ASP A 77 -14.69 -2.45 -9.53
N ILE A 78 -14.25 -1.50 -10.36
CA ILE A 78 -13.14 -0.59 -10.04
C ILE A 78 -13.46 0.30 -8.82
N LYS A 79 -14.71 0.78 -8.72
CA LYS A 79 -15.16 1.65 -7.62
C LYS A 79 -15.47 0.89 -6.34
N THR A 80 -15.73 -0.41 -6.44
CA THR A 80 -16.09 -1.26 -5.30
C THR A 80 -14.94 -1.32 -4.30
N SER A 81 -15.25 -0.97 -3.04
CA SER A 81 -14.28 -1.06 -1.95
C SER A 81 -14.27 -2.47 -1.38
N VAL A 82 -13.22 -3.22 -1.68
CA VAL A 82 -12.95 -4.53 -1.05
C VAL A 82 -12.16 -4.35 0.24
N VAL A 83 -11.33 -3.32 0.28
CA VAL A 83 -10.50 -2.93 1.41
C VAL A 83 -11.11 -1.69 2.08
N SER A 84 -11.06 -1.63 3.41
CA SER A 84 -11.47 -0.48 4.19
C SER A 84 -10.38 0.60 4.24
N GLU A 85 -10.77 1.84 4.51
CA GLU A 85 -9.81 2.94 4.63
C GLU A 85 -8.77 2.71 5.73
N SER A 86 -9.18 2.12 6.87
CA SER A 86 -8.26 1.77 7.95
C SER A 86 -7.24 0.70 7.55
N GLU A 87 -7.62 -0.29 6.74
CA GLU A 87 -6.70 -1.30 6.24
C GLU A 87 -5.71 -0.70 5.23
N LEU A 88 -6.16 0.23 4.37
CA LEU A 88 -5.28 0.96 3.44
C LEU A 88 -4.27 1.85 4.18
N GLU A 89 -4.71 2.54 5.23
CA GLU A 89 -3.83 3.33 6.09
C GLU A 89 -2.77 2.43 6.74
N GLN A 90 -3.18 1.31 7.33
CA GLN A 90 -2.26 0.36 7.95
C GLN A 90 -1.21 -0.16 6.97
N MET A 91 -1.62 -0.55 5.77
CA MET A 91 -0.68 -1.02 4.73
C MET A 91 0.25 0.10 4.25
N SER A 92 -0.25 1.32 4.11
CA SER A 92 0.57 2.47 3.73
C SER A 92 1.60 2.80 4.81
N VAL A 93 1.21 2.78 6.08
CA VAL A 93 2.12 2.99 7.21
C VAL A 93 3.18 1.88 7.25
N TYR A 94 2.78 0.63 7.05
CA TYR A 94 3.71 -0.50 6.96
C TYR A 94 4.76 -0.26 5.88
N PHE A 95 4.36 0.01 4.64
CA PHE A 95 5.30 0.18 3.54
C PHE A 95 6.16 1.44 3.67
N VAL A 96 5.61 2.55 4.19
CA VAL A 96 6.43 3.73 4.50
C VAL A 96 7.49 3.37 5.55
N PHE A 97 7.12 2.62 6.59
CA PHE A 97 8.08 2.21 7.60
C PHE A 97 9.18 1.30 7.00
N VAL A 98 8.80 0.31 6.20
CA VAL A 98 9.73 -0.69 5.63
C VAL A 98 10.59 -0.16 4.49
N TYR A 99 10.08 0.77 3.68
CA TYR A 99 10.80 1.24 2.49
C TYR A 99 11.45 2.60 2.67
N PHE A 100 10.80 3.49 3.42
CA PHE A 100 11.36 4.80 3.69
C PHE A 100 12.17 4.75 4.98
N CYS A 101 11.53 4.54 6.14
CA CYS A 101 12.15 4.75 7.46
C CYS A 101 13.38 3.87 7.76
N THR A 102 13.44 2.65 7.23
CA THR A 102 14.56 1.71 7.45
C THR A 102 15.63 1.78 6.37
N SER A 103 15.39 2.49 5.27
CA SER A 103 16.32 2.56 4.14
C SER A 103 17.47 3.54 4.39
N VAL A 104 18.58 3.31 3.70
CA VAL A 104 19.65 4.31 3.56
C VAL A 104 19.29 5.24 2.42
N TYR A 105 19.31 6.55 2.67
CA TYR A 105 18.87 7.55 1.70
C TYR A 105 20.03 8.08 0.87
N ASP A 106 20.30 7.50 -0.29
CA ASP A 106 21.29 8.02 -1.24
C ASP A 106 20.70 9.15 -2.11
N TYR A 107 20.13 10.17 -1.46
CA TYR A 107 19.42 11.31 -2.07
C TYR A 107 18.11 10.98 -2.81
N GLU A 108 17.68 9.72 -2.80
CA GLU A 108 16.46 9.25 -3.46
C GLU A 108 15.33 8.99 -2.47
N VAL A 109 14.89 10.05 -1.78
CA VAL A 109 13.77 9.94 -0.83
C VAL A 109 12.43 9.69 -1.54
N LEU A 110 12.26 10.30 -2.71
CA LEU A 110 10.98 10.25 -3.43
C LEU A 110 10.68 8.86 -3.99
N SER A 111 11.69 8.11 -4.46
CA SER A 111 11.52 6.74 -4.95
C SER A 111 10.98 5.81 -3.87
N LYS A 112 11.49 5.91 -2.63
CA LYS A 112 11.03 5.12 -1.49
C LYS A 112 9.57 5.40 -1.14
N ILE A 113 9.17 6.67 -1.13
CA ILE A 113 7.77 7.06 -0.87
C ILE A 113 6.87 6.62 -2.03
N LYS A 114 7.30 6.79 -3.29
CA LYS A 114 6.60 6.26 -4.47
C LYS A 114 6.39 4.76 -4.31
N MET A 115 7.44 4.03 -3.97
CA MET A 115 7.41 2.58 -3.81
C MET A 115 6.39 2.19 -2.73
N ALA A 116 6.35 2.88 -1.59
CA ALA A 116 5.36 2.62 -0.56
C ALA A 116 3.91 2.84 -1.03
N VAL A 117 3.65 3.96 -1.71
CA VAL A 117 2.31 4.26 -2.25
C VAL A 117 1.89 3.24 -3.31
N ILE A 118 2.77 2.92 -4.26
CA ILE A 118 2.51 1.93 -5.31
C ILE A 118 2.29 0.54 -4.73
N SER A 119 3.05 0.17 -3.70
CA SER A 119 2.90 -1.09 -2.98
C SER A 119 1.51 -1.23 -2.34
N THR A 120 1.01 -0.17 -1.69
CA THR A 120 -0.36 -0.15 -1.17
C THR A 120 -1.39 -0.35 -2.29
N LEU A 121 -1.23 0.35 -3.41
CA LEU A 121 -2.16 0.27 -4.54
C LEU A 121 -2.11 -1.09 -5.23
N ILE A 122 -0.93 -1.71 -5.36
CA ILE A 122 -0.79 -3.07 -5.88
C ILE A 122 -1.54 -4.04 -4.98
N TRP A 123 -1.29 -4.02 -3.67
CA TRP A 123 -1.95 -4.91 -2.72
C TRP A 123 -3.49 -4.74 -2.72
N GLU A 124 -3.97 -3.51 -2.75
CA GLU A 124 -5.41 -3.23 -2.81
C GLU A 124 -6.05 -3.82 -4.08
N ASN A 125 -5.41 -3.66 -5.23
CA ASN A 125 -5.93 -4.17 -6.50
C ASN A 125 -5.82 -5.69 -6.63
N ILE A 126 -4.81 -6.30 -6.01
CA ILE A 126 -4.74 -7.76 -5.83
C ILE A 126 -5.94 -8.25 -5.00
N CYS A 127 -6.26 -7.58 -3.90
CA CYS A 127 -7.45 -7.89 -3.09
C CYS A 127 -8.75 -7.73 -3.90
N ARG A 128 -8.87 -6.69 -4.72
CA ARG A 128 -10.03 -6.51 -5.62
C ARG A 128 -10.17 -7.67 -6.60
N ALA A 129 -9.08 -8.05 -7.27
CA ALA A 129 -9.08 -9.16 -8.22
C ALA A 129 -9.51 -10.47 -7.54
N GLU A 130 -8.93 -10.81 -6.38
CA GLU A 130 -9.31 -12.02 -5.64
C GLU A 130 -10.78 -11.99 -5.18
N SER A 131 -11.29 -10.85 -4.71
CA SER A 131 -12.70 -10.72 -4.35
C SER A 131 -13.64 -10.96 -5.54
N PHE A 132 -13.28 -10.47 -6.73
CA PHE A 132 -14.05 -10.69 -7.96
C PHE A 132 -14.06 -12.17 -8.35
N ILE A 133 -12.92 -12.84 -8.22
CA ILE A 133 -12.81 -14.28 -8.49
C ILE A 133 -13.68 -15.10 -7.53
N GLN A 134 -13.66 -14.77 -6.24
CA GLN A 134 -14.51 -15.46 -5.24
C GLN A 134 -16.00 -15.26 -5.55
N SER A 135 -16.39 -14.03 -5.86
CA SER A 135 -17.78 -13.70 -6.21
C SER A 135 -18.25 -14.46 -7.46
N SER A 136 -17.36 -14.62 -8.46
CA SER A 136 -17.64 -15.39 -9.68
C SER A 136 -17.79 -16.90 -9.42
N ASN A 137 -17.20 -17.41 -8.36
CA ASN A 137 -17.29 -18.81 -7.94
C ASN A 137 -18.51 -19.08 -7.03
N ASN A 138 -19.44 -18.14 -6.90
CA ASN A 138 -20.57 -18.17 -5.97
C ASN A 138 -20.16 -18.23 -4.48
N GLU A 139 -18.95 -17.79 -4.14
CA GLU A 139 -18.61 -17.49 -2.75
C GLU A 139 -19.22 -16.13 -2.42
N ILE A 140 -20.20 -16.12 -1.51
CA ILE A 140 -21.06 -14.96 -1.23
C ILE A 140 -20.37 -13.96 -0.28
N ASP A 141 -19.35 -14.40 0.44
CA ASP A 141 -18.74 -13.61 1.50
C ASP A 141 -17.68 -12.64 0.96
N LYS A 142 -17.59 -11.47 1.61
CA LYS A 142 -16.49 -10.54 1.41
C LYS A 142 -15.15 -11.25 1.62
N LEU A 143 -14.13 -10.82 0.87
CA LEU A 143 -12.76 -11.31 1.06
C LEU A 143 -12.36 -11.27 2.54
N SER A 144 -12.10 -12.45 3.11
CA SER A 144 -11.80 -12.57 4.54
C SER A 144 -10.53 -11.81 4.92
N GLU A 145 -10.46 -11.31 6.16
CA GLU A 145 -9.27 -10.63 6.69
C GLU A 145 -8.01 -11.51 6.58
N GLY A 146 -8.14 -12.81 6.85
CA GLY A 146 -7.05 -13.77 6.69
C GLY A 146 -6.53 -13.84 5.25
N LYS A 147 -7.42 -13.77 4.25
CA LYS A 147 -7.01 -13.77 2.85
C LYS A 147 -6.31 -12.47 2.45
N LYS A 148 -6.81 -11.32 2.91
CA LYS A 148 -6.14 -10.02 2.70
C LYS A 148 -4.73 -10.00 3.27
N LEU A 149 -4.55 -10.53 4.48
CA LEU A 149 -3.26 -10.66 5.15
C LEU A 149 -2.33 -11.62 4.40
N GLU A 150 -2.84 -12.76 3.93
CA GLU A 150 -2.07 -13.69 3.10
C GLU A 150 -1.56 -13.00 1.82
N LEU A 151 -2.40 -12.22 1.15
CA LEU A 151 -2.03 -11.49 -0.07
C LEU A 151 -0.97 -10.42 0.22
N ALA A 152 -1.09 -9.69 1.34
CA ALA A 152 -0.07 -8.74 1.79
C ALA A 152 1.27 -9.44 2.04
N TRP A 153 1.25 -10.53 2.80
CA TRP A 153 2.44 -11.30 3.12
C TRP A 153 3.12 -11.87 1.87
N ARG A 154 2.35 -12.45 0.94
CA ARG A 154 2.89 -12.97 -0.33
C ARG A 154 3.55 -11.86 -1.13
N TYR A 155 2.89 -10.72 -1.29
CA TYR A 155 3.46 -9.58 -2.00
C TYR A 155 4.75 -9.08 -1.35
N SER A 156 4.73 -8.81 -0.05
CA SER A 156 5.93 -8.40 0.70
C SER A 156 7.04 -9.42 0.59
N ARG A 157 6.76 -10.72 0.67
CA ARG A 157 7.77 -11.76 0.49
C ARG A 157 8.42 -11.69 -0.89
N GLU A 158 7.65 -11.53 -1.96
CA GLU A 158 8.20 -11.47 -3.32
C GLU A 158 9.05 -10.22 -3.55
N LEU A 159 8.68 -9.08 -2.98
CA LEU A 159 9.42 -7.83 -3.14
C LEU A 159 10.60 -7.71 -2.17
N GLU A 160 10.35 -7.91 -0.87
CA GLU A 160 11.29 -7.59 0.22
C GLU A 160 12.34 -8.66 0.47
N HIS A 161 12.12 -9.91 0.05
CA HIS A 161 13.09 -10.99 0.26
C HIS A 161 14.09 -11.15 -0.90
N SER A 162 14.09 -10.23 -1.86
CA SER A 162 15.11 -10.13 -2.90
C SER A 162 15.62 -8.71 -2.97
N ASP A 163 16.91 -8.52 -2.64
CA ASP A 163 17.58 -7.21 -2.77
C ASP A 163 17.47 -6.70 -4.22
N LEU A 164 17.58 -7.60 -5.21
CA LEU A 164 17.42 -7.26 -6.62
C LEU A 164 16.02 -6.73 -6.94
N ASN A 165 14.98 -7.25 -6.28
CA ASN A 165 13.61 -6.76 -6.47
C ASN A 165 13.41 -5.40 -5.82
N LEU A 166 13.97 -5.16 -4.63
CA LEU A 166 13.92 -3.85 -3.99
C LEU A 166 14.60 -2.78 -4.85
N ASP A 167 15.84 -3.05 -5.30
CA ASP A 167 16.60 -2.14 -6.16
C ASP A 167 15.86 -1.91 -7.49
N LYS A 168 15.37 -2.98 -8.12
CA LYS A 168 14.62 -2.88 -9.37
C LYS A 168 13.35 -2.06 -9.19
N MET A 169 12.60 -2.26 -8.11
CA MET A 169 11.36 -1.54 -7.86
C MET A 169 11.62 -0.05 -7.62
N GLU A 170 12.73 0.30 -6.96
CA GLU A 170 13.20 1.66 -6.80
C GLU A 170 13.58 2.33 -8.13
N ASP A 171 14.38 1.65 -8.98
CA ASP A 171 14.72 2.13 -10.32
C ASP A 171 13.45 2.43 -11.13
N LEU A 172 12.46 1.54 -11.06
CA LEU A 172 11.17 1.73 -11.72
C LEU A 172 10.42 2.97 -11.20
N MET A 173 10.52 3.28 -9.91
CA MET A 173 9.93 4.49 -9.32
C MET A 173 10.64 5.77 -9.77
N ASN A 174 11.95 5.72 -9.99
CA ASN A 174 12.71 6.86 -10.48
C ASN A 174 12.45 7.13 -11.96
N ASP A 175 12.52 6.09 -12.78
CA ASP A 175 12.62 6.24 -14.23
C ASP A 175 11.27 6.27 -14.94
N ARG A 176 10.28 5.50 -14.45
CA ARG A 176 9.05 5.23 -15.22
C ARG A 176 7.77 5.62 -14.54
N VAL A 177 7.74 5.65 -13.21
CA VAL A 177 6.53 5.98 -12.47
C VAL A 177 6.53 7.46 -12.11
N ASP A 178 5.76 8.25 -12.86
CA ASP A 178 5.37 9.58 -12.42
C ASP A 178 4.07 9.50 -11.60
N ILE A 179 4.14 9.93 -10.34
CA ILE A 179 2.95 10.02 -9.47
C ILE A 179 1.91 10.93 -10.11
N ASN A 180 2.33 12.03 -10.74
CA ASN A 180 1.39 12.98 -11.34
C ASN A 180 0.60 12.31 -12.46
N ASP A 181 1.24 11.48 -13.29
CA ASP A 181 0.54 10.73 -14.33
C ASP A 181 -0.44 9.70 -13.77
N LEU A 182 -0.09 9.07 -12.64
CA LEU A 182 -0.97 8.15 -11.94
C LEU A 182 -2.15 8.86 -11.27
N LEU A 183 -1.94 10.07 -10.73
CA LEU A 183 -2.94 10.85 -10.00
C LEU A 183 -3.73 11.85 -10.85
N ASN A 184 -3.35 12.09 -12.10
CA ASN A 184 -4.10 12.96 -13.00
C ASN A 184 -5.55 12.43 -13.08
N TYR A 185 -6.49 13.31 -12.71
CA TYR A 185 -7.91 13.13 -12.32
C TYR A 185 -8.26 13.10 -10.81
N LEU A 186 -7.65 13.97 -10.01
CA LEU A 186 -8.43 14.79 -9.05
C LEU A 186 -8.81 16.12 -9.72
#